data_AF-C9LLC2-F1
#
_entry.id   AF-C9LLC2-F1
#
_cell.length_a   1.000
_cell.length_b   1.000
_cell.length_c   1.000
_cell.angle_alpha   90.00
_cell.angle_beta   90.00
_cell.angle_gamma   90.00
#
_symmetry.space_group_name_H-M   'P 1'
#
loop_
_entity.id
_entity.type
_entity.pdbx_description
1 polymer ?
#
loop_
_entity_poly.entity_id
_entity_poly.type
_entity_poly.pdbx_seq_one_letter_code
_entity_poly.pdbx_strand_id
1 'polypeptide(L)'
;MEDIMTEELNQDSYHIDLMRTLWENTYRGTVFDYKEQYVATIRLILSIPLDRSEVPENAPKVNPSVIVLIEDTILSPLEVVEFEQIMSKIITKKVSSEYFQPDRIMYFYPSPSDGAETANRNVDNVN
;
A
#
# COMPACT_ATOMS: atom_id res chain seq x y z
N MET A 1 -34.02 -6.28 7.99
CA MET A 1 -33.64 -5.28 6.96
C MET A 1 -32.52 -4.37 7.45
N GLU A 2 -32.35 -4.17 8.76
CA GLU A 2 -31.17 -3.45 9.31
C GLU A 2 -29.87 -4.28 9.24
N ASP A 3 -29.93 -5.60 9.40
CA ASP A 3 -28.71 -6.44 9.37
C ASP A 3 -28.00 -6.46 8.00
N ILE A 4 -28.76 -6.44 6.90
CA ILE A 4 -28.20 -6.48 5.53
C ILE A 4 -27.52 -5.14 5.18
N MET A 5 -28.04 -4.02 5.68
CA MET A 5 -27.46 -2.69 5.47
C MET A 5 -26.20 -2.44 6.31
N THR A 6 -26.00 -3.21 7.39
CA THR A 6 -24.83 -3.08 8.26
C THR A 6 -23.64 -3.90 7.73
N GLU A 7 -23.89 -5.01 7.03
CA GLU A 7 -22.84 -5.81 6.39
C GLU A 7 -22.21 -5.10 5.17
N GLU A 8 -22.97 -4.36 4.35
CA GLU A 8 -22.43 -3.60 3.21
C GLU A 8 -21.48 -2.46 3.64
N LEU A 9 -21.62 -1.93 4.86
CA LEU A 9 -20.76 -0.87 5.39
C LEU A 9 -19.45 -1.38 6.01
N ASN A 10 -19.31 -2.71 6.18
CA ASN A 10 -18.19 -3.34 6.88
C ASN A 10 -17.32 -4.22 5.98
N GLN A 11 -17.58 -4.22 4.67
CA GLN A 11 -16.61 -4.75 3.72
C GLN A 11 -15.48 -3.73 3.59
N ASP A 12 -14.28 -4.13 4.00
CA ASP A 12 -13.06 -3.37 3.72
C ASP A 12 -13.12 -2.98 2.23
N SER A 13 -13.11 -1.67 1.93
CA SER A 13 -13.35 -1.17 0.55
C SER A 13 -12.39 -1.73 -0.47
N TYR A 14 -11.27 -2.29 0.01
CA TYR A 14 -10.33 -3.10 -0.73
C TYR A 14 -10.04 -4.39 0.01
N HIS A 15 -9.71 -5.44 -0.75
CA HIS A 15 -9.01 -6.60 -0.21
C HIS A 15 -7.75 -6.87 -1.02
N ILE A 16 -6.83 -7.65 -0.44
CA ILE A 16 -5.54 -7.95 -1.03
C ILE A 16 -5.25 -9.43 -1.01
N ASP A 17 -4.90 -9.98 -2.16
CA ASP A 17 -4.36 -11.32 -2.27
C ASP A 17 -2.85 -11.26 -2.31
N LEU A 18 -2.18 -11.95 -1.38
CA LEU A 18 -0.73 -11.94 -1.23
C LEU A 18 -0.14 -13.30 -1.61
N MET A 19 0.91 -13.26 -2.42
CA MET A 19 1.77 -14.40 -2.70
C MET A 19 3.18 -14.13 -2.15
N ARG A 20 3.76 -15.13 -1.50
CA ARG A 20 5.16 -15.06 -1.05
C ARG A 20 6.09 -15.23 -2.25
N THR A 21 7.13 -14.41 -2.32
CA THR A 21 8.16 -14.52 -3.37
C THR A 21 9.36 -15.33 -2.88
N LEU A 22 10.28 -15.67 -3.79
CA LEU A 22 11.57 -16.28 -3.44
C LEU A 22 12.51 -15.30 -2.71
N TRP A 23 12.21 -14.00 -2.76
CA TRP A 23 12.98 -12.97 -2.07
C TRP A 23 12.54 -12.87 -0.62
N GLU A 24 13.52 -12.80 0.29
CA GLU A 24 13.23 -12.68 1.71
C GLU A 24 12.37 -11.46 2.00
N ASN A 25 11.41 -11.64 2.91
CA ASN A 25 10.52 -10.59 3.41
C ASN A 25 9.75 -9.83 2.31
N THR A 26 9.64 -10.42 1.13
CA THR A 26 9.01 -9.79 -0.04
C THR A 26 7.81 -10.58 -0.50
N TYR A 27 6.69 -9.89 -0.63
CA TYR A 27 5.41 -10.44 -1.08
C TYR A 27 4.94 -9.65 -2.28
N ARG A 28 4.33 -10.34 -3.24
CA ARG A 28 3.60 -9.69 -4.33
C ARG A 28 2.12 -9.79 -4.03
N GLY A 29 1.36 -8.76 -4.35
CA GLY A 29 -0.07 -8.76 -4.12
C GLY A 29 -0.86 -8.13 -5.24
N THR A 30 -2.10 -8.56 -5.35
CA THR A 30 -3.12 -7.95 -6.19
C THR A 30 -4.19 -7.36 -5.28
N VAL A 31 -4.53 -6.10 -5.52
CA VAL A 31 -5.56 -5.37 -4.77
C VAL A 31 -6.82 -5.31 -5.61
N PHE A 32 -7.94 -5.60 -4.96
CA PHE A 32 -9.27 -5.55 -5.54
C PHE A 32 -10.17 -4.64 -4.72
N ASP A 33 -11.14 -4.01 -5.38
CA ASP A 33 -12.18 -3.24 -4.70
C ASP A 33 -13.30 -4.15 -4.15
N TYR A 34 -14.30 -3.53 -3.52
CA TYR A 34 -15.51 -4.19 -3.01
C TYR A 34 -16.35 -4.91 -4.08
N LYS A 35 -16.10 -4.66 -5.37
CA LYS A 35 -16.75 -5.32 -6.52
C LYS A 35 -15.89 -6.41 -7.14
N GLU A 36 -14.80 -6.80 -6.49
CA GLU A 36 -13.84 -7.78 -7.00
C GLU A 36 -13.14 -7.31 -8.29
N GLN A 37 -13.09 -5.99 -8.53
CA GLN A 37 -12.41 -5.41 -9.69
C GLN A 37 -10.95 -5.13 -9.37
N TYR A 38 -10.07 -5.39 -10.33
CA TYR A 38 -8.64 -5.11 -10.20
C TYR A 38 -8.39 -3.61 -9.98
N VAL A 39 -7.54 -3.28 -9.00
CA VAL A 39 -7.17 -1.90 -8.66
C VAL A 39 -5.68 -1.65 -8.85
N ALA A 40 -4.85 -2.55 -8.31
CA ALA A 40 -3.40 -2.38 -8.32
C ALA A 40 -2.66 -3.70 -8.16
N THR A 41 -1.45 -3.75 -8.72
CA THR A 41 -0.44 -4.76 -8.40
C THR A 41 0.59 -4.12 -7.49
N ILE A 42 0.84 -4.73 -6.34
CA ILE A 42 1.76 -4.19 -5.33
C ILE A 42 2.85 -5.18 -4.94
N ARG A 43 3.96 -4.65 -4.45
CA ARG A 43 5.01 -5.42 -3.78
C ARG A 43 5.17 -4.91 -2.36
N LEU A 44 4.98 -5.79 -1.38
CA LEU A 44 5.26 -5.51 0.01
C LEU A 44 6.67 -5.99 0.35
N ILE A 45 7.48 -5.10 0.88
CA ILE A 45 8.82 -5.41 1.41
C ILE A 45 8.77 -5.09 2.91
N LEU A 46 8.86 -6.13 3.74
CA LEU A 46 8.92 -5.97 5.18
C LEU A 46 10.35 -5.60 5.57
N SER A 47 10.53 -4.36 5.99
CA SER A 47 11.81 -3.87 6.51
C SER A 47 11.90 -4.25 7.99
N ILE A 48 12.44 -5.44 8.24
CA ILE A 48 12.68 -5.98 9.58
C ILE A 48 14.09 -5.56 10.01
N PRO A 49 14.25 -4.82 11.12
CA PRO A 49 15.56 -4.52 11.69
C PRO A 49 16.27 -5.81 12.10
N LEU A 50 17.59 -5.87 11.86
CA LEU A 50 18.43 -6.96 12.36
C LEU A 50 18.52 -6.93 13.89
N ASP A 51 18.88 -8.07 14.48
CA ASP A 51 19.12 -8.13 15.92
C ASP A 51 20.33 -7.26 16.32
N ARG A 52 20.33 -6.74 17.55
CA ARG A 52 21.41 -5.85 18.00
C ARG A 52 22.77 -6.56 18.05
N SER A 53 22.78 -7.87 18.24
CA SER A 53 24.01 -8.68 18.21
C SER A 53 24.60 -8.82 16.80
N GLU A 54 23.80 -8.59 15.76
CA GLU A 54 24.18 -8.73 14.35
C GLU A 54 24.66 -7.41 13.73
N VAL A 55 24.57 -6.30 14.47
CA VAL A 55 24.97 -4.98 13.99
C VAL A 55 26.06 -4.36 14.88
N PRO A 56 26.92 -3.47 14.33
CA PRO A 56 27.92 -2.77 15.11
C PRO A 56 27.34 -2.00 16.31
N GLU A 57 28.16 -1.80 17.35
CA GLU A 57 27.74 -1.12 18.57
C GLU A 57 27.28 0.33 18.33
N ASN A 58 27.81 1.00 17.30
CA ASN A 58 27.43 2.35 16.91
C ASN A 58 26.26 2.41 15.91
N ALA A 59 25.67 1.26 15.53
CA ALA A 59 24.60 1.24 14.55
C ALA A 59 23.36 1.99 15.08
N PRO A 60 22.63 2.72 14.23
CA PRO A 60 21.39 3.39 14.63
C PRO A 60 20.33 2.36 15.03
N LYS A 61 19.46 2.75 15.97
CA LYS A 61 18.23 2.00 16.25
C LYS A 61 17.18 2.41 15.23
N VAL A 62 16.60 1.43 14.55
CA VAL A 62 15.58 1.65 13.52
C VAL A 62 14.33 0.85 13.85
N ASN A 63 13.17 1.44 13.64
CA ASN A 63 11.89 0.76 13.82
C ASN A 63 11.54 -0.04 12.58
N PRO A 64 10.83 -1.17 12.73
CA PRO A 64 10.29 -1.92 11.60
C PRO A 64 9.35 -1.07 10.76
N SER A 65 9.35 -1.31 9.46
CA SER A 65 8.49 -0.60 8.51
C SER A 65 8.10 -1.48 7.34
N VAL A 66 7.07 -1.07 6.60
CA VAL A 66 6.68 -1.72 5.34
C VAL A 66 6.91 -0.74 4.20
N ILE A 67 7.54 -1.22 3.15
CA ILE A 67 7.61 -0.53 1.87
C ILE A 67 6.59 -1.17 0.94
N VAL A 68 5.72 -0.36 0.36
CA VAL A 68 4.72 -0.76 -0.63
C VAL A 68 5.14 -0.16 -1.95
N LEU A 69 5.55 -0.99 -2.90
CA LEU A 69 5.77 -0.56 -4.28
C LEU A 69 4.49 -0.82 -5.07
N ILE A 70 3.94 0.21 -5.70
CA ILE A 70 2.80 0.10 -6.61
C ILE A 70 3.34 -0.16 -8.02
N GLU A 71 3.41 -1.43 -8.40
CA GLU A 71 3.97 -1.84 -9.69
C GLU A 71 3.10 -1.39 -10.86
N ASP A 72 1.78 -1.42 -10.66
CA ASP A 72 0.75 -1.02 -11.64
C ASP A 72 -0.53 -0.62 -10.90
N THR A 73 -1.29 0.34 -11.46
CA THR A 73 -2.58 0.74 -10.88
C THR A 73 -3.46 1.46 -11.90
N ILE A 74 -4.79 1.30 -11.74
CA ILE A 74 -5.81 2.08 -12.47
C ILE A 74 -6.27 3.34 -11.72
N LEU A 75 -5.74 3.59 -10.51
CA LEU A 75 -6.13 4.70 -9.66
C LEU A 75 -5.77 6.04 -10.31
N SER A 76 -6.68 7.01 -10.23
CA SER A 76 -6.39 8.40 -10.56
C SER A 76 -5.59 9.08 -9.46
N PRO A 77 -4.86 10.19 -9.75
CA PRO A 77 -4.08 10.91 -8.74
C PRO A 77 -4.90 11.41 -7.55
N LEU A 78 -6.20 11.63 -7.73
CA LEU A 78 -7.11 12.09 -6.68
C LEU A 78 -7.47 10.97 -5.68
N GLU A 79 -7.41 9.71 -6.11
CA GLU A 79 -7.80 8.55 -5.31
C GLU A 79 -6.62 7.97 -4.50
N VAL A 80 -5.38 8.35 -4.84
CA VAL A 80 -4.15 7.82 -4.22
C VAL A 80 -4.15 7.97 -2.71
N VAL A 81 -4.49 9.15 -2.18
CA VAL A 81 -4.43 9.42 -0.74
C VAL A 81 -5.43 8.56 0.03
N GLU A 82 -6.65 8.42 -0.47
CA GLU A 82 -7.69 7.59 0.15
C GLU A 82 -7.30 6.12 0.10
N PHE A 83 -6.80 5.66 -1.06
CA PHE A 83 -6.29 4.30 -1.24
C PHE A 83 -5.19 3.97 -0.23
N GLU A 84 -4.18 4.83 -0.08
CA GLU A 84 -3.07 4.62 0.86
C GLU A 84 -3.56 4.53 2.31
N GLN A 85 -4.53 5.38 2.70
CA GLN A 85 -5.09 5.37 4.06
C GLN A 85 -5.84 4.08 4.38
N ILE A 86 -6.65 3.58 3.44
CA ILE A 86 -7.41 2.34 3.63
C ILE A 86 -6.46 1.14 3.59
N MET A 87 -5.59 1.08 2.57
CA MET A 87 -4.63 -0.02 2.42
C MET A 87 -3.63 -0.11 3.56
N SER A 88 -3.22 1.01 4.16
CA SER A 88 -2.31 1.00 5.30
C SER A 88 -2.90 0.20 6.47
N LYS A 89 -4.20 0.37 6.74
CA LYS A 89 -4.90 -0.38 7.81
C LYS A 89 -4.96 -1.87 7.50
N ILE A 90 -5.32 -2.21 6.27
CA ILE A 90 -5.43 -3.61 5.80
C ILE A 90 -4.06 -4.29 5.86
N ILE A 91 -3.01 -3.66 5.33
CA ILE A 91 -1.64 -4.18 5.33
C ILE A 91 -1.18 -4.35 6.77
N THR A 92 -1.34 -3.33 7.62
CA THR A 92 -0.95 -3.41 9.04
C THR A 92 -1.58 -4.62 9.71
N LYS A 93 -2.90 -4.81 9.57
CA LYS A 93 -3.60 -5.97 10.14
C LYS A 93 -3.08 -7.30 9.60
N LYS A 94 -2.70 -7.36 8.32
CA LYS A 94 -2.30 -8.59 7.63
C LYS A 94 -0.85 -9.00 7.90
N VAL A 95 0.05 -8.03 8.08
CA VAL A 95 1.48 -8.28 8.32
C VAL A 95 1.88 -8.22 9.80
N SER A 96 1.06 -7.60 10.64
CA SER A 96 1.35 -7.51 12.08
C SER A 96 1.32 -8.88 12.72
N SER A 97 2.33 -9.15 13.53
CA SER A 97 2.46 -10.36 14.34
C SER A 97 3.05 -9.98 15.69
N GLU A 98 3.23 -10.97 16.57
CA GLU A 98 3.92 -10.78 17.85
C GLU A 98 5.35 -10.23 17.68
N TYR A 99 6.02 -10.59 16.57
CA TYR A 99 7.42 -10.27 16.31
C TYR A 99 7.63 -9.12 15.34
N PHE A 100 6.56 -8.65 14.69
CA PHE A 100 6.63 -7.56 13.71
C PHE A 100 5.41 -6.67 13.83
N GLN A 101 5.63 -5.43 14.27
CA GLN A 101 4.62 -4.38 14.28
C GLN A 101 5.22 -3.16 13.57
N PRO A 102 4.81 -2.88 12.32
CA PRO A 102 5.39 -1.78 11.58
C PRO A 102 4.97 -0.44 12.18
N ASP A 103 5.95 0.45 12.40
CA ASP A 103 5.73 1.81 12.89
C ASP A 103 5.30 2.77 11.75
N ARG A 104 5.69 2.43 10.51
CA ARG A 104 5.32 3.19 9.31
C ARG A 104 5.17 2.30 8.08
N ILE A 105 4.32 2.77 7.16
CA ILE A 105 4.14 2.22 5.82
C ILE A 105 4.50 3.33 4.82
N MET A 106 5.32 3.01 3.82
CA MET A 106 5.80 3.95 2.80
C MET A 106 5.39 3.46 1.42
N TYR A 107 4.68 4.30 0.67
CA TYR A 107 4.23 3.98 -0.68
C TYR A 107 5.16 4.59 -1.72
N PHE A 108 5.46 3.82 -2.77
CA PHE A 108 6.27 4.26 -3.90
C PHE A 108 5.59 3.88 -5.21
N TYR A 109 5.50 4.84 -6.12
CA TYR A 109 4.93 4.70 -7.46
C TYR A 109 6.08 4.82 -8.48
N PRO A 110 6.73 3.72 -8.89
CA PRO A 110 7.90 3.73 -9.77
C PRO A 110 7.65 4.29 -11.18
N SER A 111 6.40 4.47 -11.61
CA SER A 111 6.05 5.08 -12.90
C SER A 111 5.24 6.36 -12.71
N PRO A 112 5.82 7.55 -12.93
CA PRO A 112 5.07 8.78 -13.08
C PRO A 112 4.89 9.05 -14.59
N SER A 113 3.82 8.54 -15.18
CA SER A 113 3.39 9.03 -16.49
C SER A 113 2.34 10.14 -16.31
N ASP A 114 1.33 9.94 -15.47
CA ASP A 114 0.18 10.86 -15.37
C ASP A 114 -0.09 11.39 -13.93
N GLY A 115 0.73 10.99 -12.94
CA GLY A 115 0.46 11.23 -11.52
C GLY A 115 0.62 12.67 -11.02
N ALA A 116 1.40 13.49 -11.74
CA ALA A 116 1.77 14.85 -11.34
C ALA A 116 1.25 15.92 -12.30
N GLU A 117 0.51 15.54 -13.34
CA GLU A 117 -0.12 16.51 -14.23
C GLU A 117 -1.37 17.07 -13.55
N THR A 118 -1.21 18.18 -12.83
CA THR A 118 -2.33 19.10 -12.67
C THR A 118 -2.72 19.51 -14.07
N ALA A 119 -3.80 18.96 -14.62
CA ALA A 119 -4.33 19.35 -15.92
C ALA A 119 -4.31 20.87 -16.01
N ASN A 120 -3.38 21.41 -16.80
CA ASN A 120 -3.44 22.80 -17.20
C ASN A 120 -4.76 22.94 -17.95
N ARG A 121 -5.75 23.49 -17.25
CA ARG A 121 -7.03 23.87 -17.85
C ARG A 121 -6.68 24.67 -19.10
N ASN A 122 -7.12 24.16 -20.24
CA ASN A 122 -7.09 24.82 -21.53
C ASN A 122 -7.33 26.32 -21.37
N VAL A 123 -6.27 27.13 -21.53
CA VAL A 123 -6.39 28.56 -21.81
C VAL A 123 -5.53 28.85 -23.02
N ASP A 124 -5.81 28.21 -24.14
CA ASP A 124 -5.33 28.66 -25.44
C ASP A 124 -6.42 28.35 -26.47
N ASN A 125 -7.50 29.13 -26.40
CA ASN A 125 -8.42 29.29 -27.51
C ASN A 125 -9.04 30.68 -27.47
N VAL A 126 -8.20 31.71 -27.63
CA VAL A 126 -8.59 33.02 -28.17
C VAL A 126 -7.42 33.59 -28.97
N ASN A 127 -7.44 33.35 -30.28
CA ASN A 127 -7.22 34.39 -31.30
C ASN A 127 -7.62 33.88 -32.68
#